data_AF-A0A067GCI0-F1
#
_entry.id   AF-A0A067GCI0-F1
#
_cell.length_a   1.000
_cell.length_b   1.000
_cell.length_c   1.000
_cell.angle_alpha   90.00
_cell.angle_beta   90.00
_cell.angle_gamma   90.00
#
_symmetry.space_group_name_H-M   'P 1'
#
loop_
_entity.id
_entity.type
_entity.pdbx_description
1 polymer ?
#
loop_
_entity_poly.entity_id
_entity_poly.type
_entity_poly.pdbx_seq_one_letter_code
_entity_poly.pdbx_strand_id
1 'polypeptide(L)'
;MTLKLCLIYNCPTGAPGYVTSAFLNGMSFVEGWEQNFFISKWSMHQLLIECPSIYELMACRNFHWEHIPLLEIWREKKAADGNSHIILESYQSEESVEIYKEALYSNTVNYNGEMIPLPFNLEILKMANETCKILSRAKIPSQVKFYNIYGTNLETPHSVCYGSDDAPVTDLQELRNIQPKYVYVDGDGTVPAESAKADGLNAEARVGVPGEHRGIVCEHHVFRILKHWLKVGDPDPFYNPINDYVILPTAYEMERYKEKGLQVTSLKEEWEIISEEQDDGDNMADRKPLVSSISVSQSGDDQSSRAEAHATVIVHPQNEGKQHVELNAMSVSVDA
;
A
#
# COMPACT_ATOMS: atom_id res chain seq x y z
N MET A 1 -25.97 26.94 1.93
CA MET A 1 -24.65 26.46 2.38
C MET A 1 -24.06 25.69 1.21
N THR A 2 -23.12 26.28 0.48
CA THR A 2 -22.53 25.62 -0.71
C THR A 2 -21.59 24.53 -0.21
N LEU A 3 -22.05 23.27 -0.27
CA LEU A 3 -21.19 22.13 0.02
C LEU A 3 -20.16 22.05 -1.11
N LYS A 4 -18.95 22.55 -0.85
CA LYS A 4 -17.80 22.31 -1.72
C LYS A 4 -17.22 20.97 -1.29
N LEU A 5 -17.72 19.90 -1.89
CA LEU A 5 -17.21 18.55 -1.70
C LEU A 5 -15.91 18.42 -2.50
N CYS A 6 -14.80 18.10 -1.84
CA CYS A 6 -13.57 17.66 -2.49
C CYS A 6 -13.45 16.16 -2.26
N LEU A 7 -13.81 15.35 -3.26
CA LEU A 7 -13.54 13.92 -3.28
C LEU A 7 -12.15 13.74 -3.87
N ILE A 8 -11.29 13.08 -3.14
CA ILE A 8 -9.95 12.77 -3.61
C ILE A 8 -9.86 11.26 -3.76
N TYR A 9 -9.87 10.80 -5.01
CA TYR A 9 -9.38 9.47 -5.40
C TYR A 9 -7.87 9.59 -5.68
N ASN A 10 -7.08 10.01 -4.69
CA ASN A 10 -5.62 10.10 -4.85
C ASN A 10 -4.90 9.00 -4.09
N CYS A 11 -3.67 8.84 -4.54
CA CYS A 11 -2.58 8.20 -3.87
C CYS A 11 -1.64 9.27 -3.29
N PRO A 12 -2.00 9.96 -2.19
CA PRO A 12 -1.31 11.18 -1.74
C PRO A 12 0.15 10.93 -1.33
N THR A 13 0.53 9.68 -1.07
CA THR A 13 1.92 9.31 -0.74
C THR A 13 2.55 8.29 -1.71
N GLY A 14 1.86 7.95 -2.80
CA GLY A 14 2.41 7.13 -3.89
C GLY A 14 2.02 5.65 -3.86
N ALA A 15 2.12 5.01 -5.03
CA ALA A 15 1.77 3.61 -5.29
C ALA A 15 3.05 2.81 -5.58
N PRO A 16 3.86 2.52 -4.54
CA PRO A 16 5.26 2.14 -4.70
C PRO A 16 5.48 0.89 -5.56
N GLY A 17 4.76 -0.21 -5.28
CA GLY A 17 5.02 -1.48 -5.97
C GLY A 17 4.82 -1.37 -7.48
N TYR A 18 3.73 -0.71 -7.87
CA TYR A 18 3.40 -0.48 -9.26
C TYR A 18 4.34 0.50 -9.95
N VAL A 19 4.65 1.64 -9.31
CA VAL A 19 5.56 2.64 -9.89
C VAL A 19 6.98 2.10 -10.06
N THR A 20 7.52 1.37 -9.08
CA THR A 20 8.84 0.74 -9.19
C THR A 20 8.88 -0.26 -10.35
N SER A 21 7.83 -1.05 -10.54
CA SER A 21 7.75 -1.98 -11.68
C SER A 21 7.56 -1.25 -13.00
N ALA A 22 6.79 -0.17 -13.03
CA ALA A 22 6.61 0.68 -14.21
C ALA A 22 7.97 1.20 -14.72
N PHE A 23 8.85 1.66 -13.84
CA PHE A 23 10.19 2.12 -14.23
C PHE A 23 11.10 1.00 -14.73
N LEU A 24 11.10 -0.15 -14.06
CA LEU A 24 12.10 -1.20 -14.34
C LEU A 24 11.72 -2.09 -15.51
N ASN A 25 10.44 -2.43 -15.67
CA ASN A 25 10.00 -3.37 -16.71
C ASN A 25 8.66 -3.02 -17.36
N GLY A 26 7.95 -1.98 -16.93
CA GLY A 26 6.69 -1.54 -17.55
C GLY A 26 5.46 -2.39 -17.21
N MET A 27 5.53 -3.28 -16.22
CA MET A 27 4.46 -4.24 -15.90
C MET A 27 3.19 -3.63 -15.26
N SER A 28 3.26 -2.39 -14.78
CA SER A 28 2.22 -1.82 -13.91
C SER A 28 0.89 -1.43 -14.58
N PHE A 29 0.86 -1.29 -15.90
CA PHE A 29 -0.35 -0.85 -16.63
C PHE A 29 -0.78 -1.84 -17.71
N VAL A 30 0.08 -2.80 -18.04
CA VAL A 30 -0.02 -3.57 -19.28
C VAL A 30 -0.63 -4.95 -19.06
N GLU A 31 -0.50 -5.60 -17.90
CA GLU A 31 -1.11 -6.94 -17.73
C GLU A 31 -2.64 -6.93 -17.91
N GLY A 32 -3.33 -5.81 -17.62
CA GLY A 32 -4.76 -5.63 -17.94
C GLY A 32 -5.04 -5.04 -19.33
N TRP A 33 -4.04 -4.49 -20.01
CA TRP A 33 -4.18 -3.69 -21.23
C TRP A 33 -3.56 -4.32 -22.48
N GLU A 34 -2.58 -5.23 -22.38
CA GLU A 34 -1.96 -5.89 -23.54
C GLU A 34 -2.96 -6.75 -24.31
N GLN A 35 -4.00 -7.25 -23.64
CA GLN A 35 -5.13 -7.95 -24.27
C GLN A 35 -6.08 -7.00 -25.02
N ASN A 36 -6.03 -5.69 -24.74
CA ASN A 36 -6.99 -4.68 -25.22
C ASN A 36 -6.38 -3.60 -26.12
N PHE A 37 -5.06 -3.36 -26.03
CA PHE A 37 -4.34 -2.34 -26.77
C PHE A 37 -3.21 -2.99 -27.59
N PHE A 38 -3.13 -2.67 -28.87
CA PHE A 38 -2.09 -3.12 -29.81
C PHE A 38 -0.71 -2.45 -29.55
N ILE A 39 -0.36 -2.20 -28.29
CA ILE A 39 0.87 -1.52 -27.87
C ILE A 39 1.74 -2.53 -27.13
N SER A 40 2.99 -2.70 -27.57
CA SER A 40 3.91 -3.59 -26.87
C SER A 40 4.23 -3.07 -25.46
N LYS A 41 4.43 -3.96 -24.49
CA LYS A 41 4.95 -3.63 -23.16
C LYS A 41 6.12 -2.64 -23.18
N TRP A 42 7.06 -2.82 -24.11
CA TRP A 42 8.23 -1.93 -24.23
C TRP A 42 7.85 -0.53 -24.71
N SER A 43 6.96 -0.41 -25.69
CA SER A 43 6.47 0.89 -26.14
C SER A 43 5.74 1.64 -25.02
N MET A 44 4.98 0.93 -24.19
CA MET A 44 4.36 1.52 -22.99
C MET A 44 5.41 1.95 -21.97
N HIS A 45 6.41 1.12 -21.72
CA HIS A 45 7.51 1.44 -20.81
C HIS A 45 8.21 2.76 -21.17
N GLN A 46 8.50 2.98 -22.46
CA GLN A 46 9.08 4.25 -22.92
C GLN A 46 8.18 5.46 -22.63
N LEU A 47 6.85 5.31 -22.77
CA LEU A 47 5.90 6.36 -22.42
C LEU A 47 5.91 6.65 -20.92
N LEU A 48 5.98 5.61 -20.09
CA LEU A 48 5.94 5.73 -18.64
C LEU A 48 7.20 6.41 -18.06
N ILE A 49 8.38 6.15 -18.63
CA ILE A 49 9.64 6.80 -18.20
C ILE A 49 9.61 8.32 -18.39
N GLU A 50 8.91 8.81 -19.41
CA GLU A 50 8.78 10.24 -19.69
C GLU A 50 7.50 10.85 -19.11
N CYS A 51 6.74 10.11 -18.30
CA CYS A 51 5.46 10.54 -17.76
C CYS A 51 5.63 11.16 -16.35
N PRO A 52 5.42 12.48 -16.15
CA PRO A 52 5.62 13.11 -14.84
C PRO A 52 4.79 12.52 -13.71
N SER A 53 3.55 12.08 -13.99
CA SER A 53 2.69 11.49 -12.97
C SER A 53 3.24 10.19 -12.39
N ILE A 54 4.05 9.43 -13.14
CA ILE A 54 4.67 8.21 -12.60
C ILE A 54 5.70 8.56 -11.53
N TYR A 55 6.46 9.64 -11.70
CA TYR A 55 7.42 10.12 -10.70
C TYR A 55 6.70 10.69 -9.47
N GLU A 56 5.57 11.36 -9.65
CA GLU A 56 4.76 11.88 -8.54
C GLU A 56 4.13 10.77 -7.71
N LEU A 57 3.91 9.59 -8.29
CA LEU A 57 3.37 8.42 -7.62
C LEU A 57 4.44 7.52 -6.96
N MET A 58 5.72 7.88 -7.00
CA MET A 58 6.76 7.18 -6.25
C MET A 58 6.47 7.24 -4.74
N ALA A 59 6.99 6.27 -3.97
CA ALA A 59 6.91 6.30 -2.50
C ALA A 59 7.40 7.65 -1.96
N CYS A 60 6.49 8.36 -1.28
CA CYS A 60 6.79 9.65 -0.68
C CYS A 60 7.85 9.50 0.40
N ARG A 61 8.96 10.21 0.24
CA ARG A 61 10.13 10.20 1.13
C ARG A 61 9.85 10.76 2.53
N ASN A 62 8.89 11.69 2.61
CA ASN A 62 8.55 12.37 3.85
C ASN A 62 7.37 11.72 4.58
N PHE A 63 6.89 10.58 4.08
CA PHE A 63 5.80 9.86 4.68
C PHE A 63 6.33 8.70 5.53
N HIS A 64 5.82 8.61 6.76
CA HIS A 64 6.14 7.52 7.68
C HIS A 64 5.20 6.36 7.40
N TRP A 65 5.66 5.44 6.55
CA TRP A 65 4.95 4.20 6.27
C TRP A 65 5.01 3.26 7.47
N GLU A 66 3.92 2.55 7.74
CA GLU A 66 3.87 1.45 8.72
C GLU A 66 4.89 0.35 8.35
N HIS A 67 4.98 0.06 7.05
CA HIS A 67 6.01 -0.77 6.46
C HIS A 67 6.70 0.01 5.35
N ILE A 68 8.03 0.15 5.39
CA ILE A 68 8.76 0.91 4.37
C ILE A 68 8.69 0.16 3.03
N PRO A 69 8.24 0.79 1.93
CA PRO A 69 8.29 0.18 0.61
C PRO A 69 9.73 -0.02 0.16
N LEU A 70 10.05 -1.21 -0.34
CA LEU A 70 11.39 -1.60 -0.75
C LEU A 70 11.42 -2.07 -2.21
N LEU A 71 12.51 -1.72 -2.89
CA LEU A 71 12.96 -2.42 -4.09
C LEU A 71 14.00 -3.44 -3.66
N GLU A 72 13.73 -4.71 -3.89
CA GLU A 72 14.60 -5.82 -3.51
C GLU A 72 15.12 -6.53 -4.77
N ILE A 73 16.41 -6.89 -4.76
CA ILE A 73 17.05 -7.55 -5.89
C ILE A 73 17.97 -8.64 -5.36
N TRP A 74 17.74 -9.88 -5.79
CA TRP A 74 18.67 -10.98 -5.58
C TRP A 74 19.88 -10.77 -6.49
N ARG A 75 21.08 -10.64 -5.91
CA ARG A 75 22.30 -10.26 -6.62
C ARG A 75 23.41 -11.26 -6.33
N GLU A 76 24.15 -11.63 -7.36
CA GLU A 76 25.37 -12.42 -7.21
C GLU A 76 26.56 -11.49 -6.96
N LYS A 77 27.19 -11.61 -5.79
CA LYS A 77 28.43 -10.90 -5.47
C LYS A 77 29.61 -11.85 -5.45
N LYS A 78 30.69 -11.45 -6.12
CA LYS A 78 31.99 -12.13 -6.00
C LYS A 78 32.69 -11.65 -4.74
N ALA A 79 32.98 -12.57 -3.83
CA ALA A 79 33.82 -12.32 -2.68
C ALA A 79 35.30 -12.23 -3.09
N ALA A 80 36.11 -11.65 -2.20
CA ALA A 80 37.54 -11.43 -2.43
C ALA A 80 38.35 -12.74 -2.57
N ASP A 81 37.79 -13.86 -2.10
CA ASP A 81 38.34 -15.21 -2.23
C ASP A 81 38.01 -15.88 -3.57
N GLY A 82 37.22 -15.23 -4.43
CA GLY A 82 36.78 -15.74 -5.73
C GLY A 82 35.48 -16.55 -5.69
N ASN A 83 34.91 -16.79 -4.50
CA ASN A 83 33.60 -17.45 -4.38
C ASN A 83 32.48 -16.45 -4.69
N SER A 84 31.39 -16.93 -5.30
CA SER A 84 30.18 -16.12 -5.42
C SER A 84 29.19 -16.44 -4.32
N HIS A 85 28.58 -15.39 -3.77
CA HIS A 85 27.49 -15.49 -2.82
C HIS A 85 26.30 -14.70 -3.34
N ILE A 86 25.13 -15.29 -3.18
CA ILE A 86 23.88 -14.68 -3.58
C ILE A 86 23.29 -13.99 -2.35
N ILE A 87 22.99 -12.71 -2.50
CA ILE A 87 22.43 -11.88 -1.43
C ILE A 87 21.18 -11.16 -1.93
N LEU A 88 20.24 -10.93 -1.02
CA LEU A 88 19.12 -10.03 -1.28
C LEU A 88 19.55 -8.61 -0.89
N GLU A 89 19.63 -7.72 -1.88
CA GLU A 89 19.83 -6.30 -1.66
C GLU A 89 18.47 -5.61 -1.57
N SER A 90 18.26 -4.79 -0.53
CA SER A 90 17.02 -4.04 -0.33
C SER A 90 17.31 -2.54 -0.35
N TYR A 91 16.55 -1.82 -1.18
CA TYR A 91 16.73 -0.40 -1.47
C TYR A 91 15.47 0.38 -1.10
N GLN A 92 15.63 1.43 -0.30
CA GLN A 92 14.54 2.37 -0.02
C GLN A 92 14.30 3.34 -1.20
N SER A 93 13.31 4.23 -1.07
CA SER A 93 12.90 5.15 -2.15
C SER A 93 14.06 6.04 -2.66
N GLU A 94 14.90 6.61 -1.79
CA GLU A 94 16.07 7.38 -2.25
C GLU A 94 17.10 6.51 -2.96
N GLU A 95 17.41 5.34 -2.41
CA GLU A 95 18.46 4.44 -2.91
C GLU A 95 18.07 3.80 -4.24
N SER A 96 16.76 3.53 -4.42
CA SER A 96 16.19 2.98 -5.65
C SER A 96 16.42 3.88 -6.87
N VAL A 97 16.64 5.19 -6.68
CA VAL A 97 16.95 6.12 -7.78
C VAL A 97 18.24 5.74 -8.49
N GLU A 98 19.26 5.29 -7.74
CA GLU A 98 20.52 4.88 -8.35
C GLU A 98 20.35 3.59 -9.16
N ILE A 99 19.50 2.68 -8.68
CA ILE A 99 19.11 1.48 -9.42
C ILE A 99 18.38 1.83 -10.73
N TYR A 100 17.43 2.78 -10.70
CA TYR A 100 16.74 3.20 -11.92
C TYR A 100 17.70 3.83 -12.93
N LYS A 101 18.64 4.67 -12.47
CA LYS A 101 19.66 5.29 -13.34
C LYS A 101 20.54 4.24 -14.00
N GLU A 102 21.00 3.24 -13.24
CA GLU A 102 21.87 2.18 -13.77
C GLU A 102 21.11 1.25 -14.73
N ALA A 103 19.93 0.77 -14.32
CA ALA A 103 19.10 -0.13 -15.12
C ALA A 103 18.64 0.50 -16.45
N LEU A 104 18.42 1.82 -16.47
CA LEU A 104 17.94 2.55 -17.64
C LEU A 104 19.04 3.34 -18.37
N TYR A 105 20.31 3.25 -17.95
CA TYR A 105 21.41 4.04 -18.53
C TYR A 105 21.54 3.92 -20.06
N SER A 106 21.39 2.70 -20.58
CA SER A 106 21.49 2.39 -22.02
C SER A 106 20.12 2.35 -22.72
N ASN A 107 19.04 2.76 -22.03
CA ASN A 107 17.69 2.67 -22.56
C ASN A 107 17.53 3.60 -23.78
N THR A 108 17.04 3.04 -24.89
CA THR A 108 16.88 3.76 -26.16
C THR A 108 15.64 3.28 -26.91
N VAL A 109 15.07 4.17 -27.73
CA VAL A 109 13.98 3.87 -28.66
C VAL A 109 14.40 4.19 -30.09
N ASN A 110 14.02 3.35 -31.05
CA ASN A 110 14.22 3.64 -32.46
C ASN A 110 13.03 4.44 -33.00
N TYR A 111 13.28 5.67 -33.43
CA TYR A 111 12.31 6.52 -34.09
C TYR A 111 12.85 6.97 -35.45
N ASN A 112 12.19 6.58 -36.54
CA ASN A 112 12.61 6.87 -37.91
C ASN A 112 14.07 6.48 -38.25
N GLY A 113 14.57 5.41 -37.65
CA GLY A 113 15.95 4.93 -37.85
C GLY A 113 16.98 5.61 -36.95
N GLU A 114 16.58 6.58 -36.13
CA GLU A 114 17.41 7.22 -35.13
C GLU A 114 17.18 6.58 -33.75
N MET A 115 18.27 6.30 -33.03
CA MET A 115 18.21 5.80 -31.66
C MET A 115 18.16 6.98 -30.69
N ILE A 116 17.02 7.20 -30.07
CA ILE A 116 16.80 8.27 -29.09
C ILE A 116 17.02 7.68 -27.69
N PRO A 117 17.94 8.24 -26.87
CA PRO A 117 18.12 7.81 -25.49
C PRO A 117 16.95 8.25 -24.61
N LEU A 118 16.47 7.34 -23.77
CA LEU A 118 15.39 7.56 -22.81
C LEU A 118 15.78 7.03 -21.42
N PRO A 119 16.85 7.54 -20.80
CA PRO A 119 17.26 7.10 -19.48
C PRO A 119 16.25 7.55 -18.40
N PHE A 120 16.45 7.10 -17.16
CA PHE A 120 15.70 7.63 -16.03
C PHE A 120 15.84 9.17 -15.94
N ASN A 121 14.71 9.89 -15.95
CA ASN A 121 14.69 11.32 -16.15
C ASN A 121 14.74 12.10 -14.83
N LEU A 122 15.94 12.59 -14.48
CA LEU A 122 16.18 13.32 -13.23
C LEU A 122 15.51 14.70 -13.16
N GLU A 123 15.27 15.35 -14.31
CA GLU A 123 14.56 16.63 -14.32
C GLU A 123 13.07 16.44 -14.00
N ILE A 124 12.45 15.37 -14.51
CA ILE A 124 11.08 15.00 -14.13
C ILE A 124 11.02 14.61 -12.65
N LEU A 125 11.97 13.80 -12.16
CA LEU A 125 12.05 13.47 -10.73
C LEU A 125 12.15 14.74 -9.86
N LYS A 126 12.97 15.70 -10.27
CA LYS A 126 13.09 16.98 -9.57
C LYS A 126 11.77 17.75 -9.57
N MET A 127 11.07 17.83 -10.71
CA MET A 127 9.75 18.45 -10.79
C MET A 127 8.74 17.76 -9.87
N ALA A 128 8.66 16.43 -9.91
CA ALA A 128 7.76 15.65 -9.06
C ALA A 128 8.03 15.91 -7.56
N ASN A 129 9.29 15.97 -7.16
CA ASN A 129 9.66 16.31 -5.79
C ASN A 129 9.20 17.72 -5.38
N GLU A 130 9.27 18.71 -6.29
CA GLU A 130 8.73 20.04 -6.03
C GLU A 130 7.20 20.04 -5.95
N THR A 131 6.50 19.28 -6.81
CA THR A 131 5.05 19.06 -6.70
C THR A 131 4.69 18.51 -5.32
N CYS A 132 5.36 17.44 -4.87
CA CYS A 132 5.12 16.82 -3.56
C CYS A 132 5.33 17.82 -2.40
N LYS A 133 6.36 18.68 -2.48
CA LYS A 133 6.60 19.74 -1.47
C LYS A 133 5.50 20.79 -1.44
N ILE A 134 4.90 21.12 -2.58
CA ILE A 134 3.79 22.06 -2.66
C ILE A 134 2.53 21.41 -2.07
N LEU A 135 2.24 20.17 -2.47
CA LEU A 135 1.07 19.42 -2.02
C LEU A 135 1.09 19.16 -0.51
N SER A 136 2.25 18.83 0.07
CA SER A 136 2.37 18.57 1.53
C SER A 136 2.09 19.80 2.40
N ARG A 137 2.12 21.01 1.82
CA ARG A 137 1.80 22.27 2.50
C ARG A 137 0.40 22.78 2.18
N ALA A 138 -0.32 22.11 1.29
CA ALA A 138 -1.67 22.49 0.90
C ALA A 138 -2.60 22.42 2.12
N LYS A 139 -3.48 23.43 2.23
CA LYS A 139 -4.50 23.49 3.27
C LYS A 139 -5.83 23.78 2.62
N ILE A 140 -6.85 23.04 3.03
CA ILE A 140 -8.22 23.34 2.64
C ILE A 140 -8.73 24.51 3.49
N PRO A 141 -9.38 25.52 2.89
CA PRO A 141 -10.01 26.61 3.65
C PRO A 141 -11.01 26.07 4.67
N SER A 142 -11.09 26.66 5.87
CA SER A 142 -11.94 26.16 6.95
C SER A 142 -13.44 26.14 6.64
N GLN A 143 -13.88 26.86 5.60
CA GLN A 143 -15.26 26.86 5.13
C GLN A 143 -15.57 25.69 4.19
N VAL A 144 -14.56 24.93 3.77
CA VAL A 144 -14.68 23.78 2.88
C VAL A 144 -14.51 22.52 3.70
N LYS A 145 -15.48 21.61 3.55
CA LYS A 145 -15.46 20.30 4.19
C LYS A 145 -14.75 19.30 3.29
N PHE A 146 -13.82 18.54 3.86
CA PHE A 146 -13.10 17.50 3.14
C PHE A 146 -13.67 16.13 3.51
N TYR A 147 -13.82 15.26 2.51
CA TYR A 147 -14.30 13.90 2.70
C TYR A 147 -13.45 12.97 1.84
N ASN A 148 -13.09 11.81 2.38
CA ASN A 148 -12.23 10.84 1.69
C ASN A 148 -12.97 9.49 1.55
N ILE A 149 -13.02 8.96 0.33
CA ILE A 149 -13.44 7.58 0.05
C ILE A 149 -12.23 6.91 -0.57
N TYR A 150 -11.79 5.80 0.02
CA TYR A 150 -10.65 5.04 -0.44
C TYR A 150 -11.00 3.56 -0.52
N GLY A 151 -10.27 2.82 -1.35
CA GLY A 151 -10.49 1.39 -1.48
C GLY A 151 -9.70 0.56 -0.48
N THR A 152 -10.26 -0.60 -0.15
CA THR A 152 -9.70 -1.55 0.80
C THR A 152 -9.96 -2.99 0.37
N ASN A 153 -9.43 -3.93 1.15
CA ASN A 153 -9.71 -5.35 1.09
C ASN A 153 -9.23 -6.05 -0.20
N LEU A 154 -8.18 -5.50 -0.83
CA LEU A 154 -7.47 -6.12 -1.94
C LEU A 154 -5.96 -6.11 -1.70
N GLU A 155 -5.32 -7.21 -2.09
CA GLU A 155 -3.86 -7.31 -2.12
C GLU A 155 -3.28 -6.26 -3.05
N THR A 156 -2.57 -5.29 -2.46
CA THR A 156 -2.06 -4.13 -3.20
C THR A 156 -0.53 -4.12 -3.23
N PRO A 157 0.11 -4.11 -4.42
CA PRO A 157 1.56 -4.10 -4.54
C PRO A 157 2.23 -2.96 -3.78
N HIS A 158 3.08 -3.32 -2.83
CA HIS A 158 3.75 -2.39 -1.94
C HIS A 158 5.26 -2.37 -2.15
N SER A 159 5.91 -3.52 -2.02
CA SER A 159 7.35 -3.70 -2.30
C SER A 159 7.53 -4.62 -3.50
N VAL A 160 8.67 -4.51 -4.18
CA VAL A 160 8.96 -5.24 -5.41
C VAL A 160 10.27 -6.00 -5.26
N CYS A 161 10.27 -7.29 -5.58
CA CYS A 161 11.45 -8.15 -5.55
C CYS A 161 11.76 -8.69 -6.94
N TYR A 162 13.03 -8.63 -7.36
CA TYR A 162 13.53 -9.16 -8.63
C TYR A 162 14.55 -10.28 -8.41
N GLY A 163 14.47 -11.31 -9.24
CA GLY A 163 15.33 -12.49 -9.18
C GLY A 163 14.94 -13.46 -8.05
N SER A 164 15.82 -14.42 -7.80
CA SER A 164 15.71 -15.40 -6.72
C SER A 164 17.11 -15.92 -6.34
N ASP A 165 17.19 -16.71 -5.28
CA ASP A 165 18.39 -17.46 -4.92
C ASP A 165 18.86 -18.38 -6.05
N ASP A 166 17.95 -19.04 -6.76
CA ASP A 166 18.30 -19.92 -7.89
C ASP A 166 18.58 -19.16 -9.21
N ALA A 167 18.16 -17.90 -9.29
CA ALA A 167 18.29 -17.05 -10.48
C ALA A 167 18.52 -15.58 -10.10
N PRO A 168 19.73 -15.23 -9.62
CA PRO A 168 20.06 -13.86 -9.24
C PRO A 168 20.23 -12.95 -10.47
N VAL A 169 20.00 -11.67 -10.27
CA VAL A 169 20.19 -10.62 -11.28
C VAL A 169 21.68 -10.28 -11.40
N THR A 170 22.27 -10.56 -12.55
CA THR A 170 23.69 -10.26 -12.79
C THR A 170 23.91 -8.84 -13.30
N ASP A 171 23.11 -8.39 -14.26
CA ASP A 171 23.13 -7.04 -14.80
C ASP A 171 21.78 -6.35 -14.53
N LEU A 172 21.81 -5.12 -14.01
CA LEU A 172 20.58 -4.36 -13.72
C LEU A 172 19.79 -4.03 -14.99
N GLN A 173 20.42 -4.02 -16.17
CA GLN A 173 19.72 -3.88 -17.45
C GLN A 173 18.83 -5.09 -17.77
N GLU A 174 19.04 -6.24 -17.12
CA GLU A 174 18.21 -7.44 -17.26
C GLU A 174 16.88 -7.32 -16.52
N LEU A 175 16.75 -6.38 -15.56
CA LEU A 175 15.53 -6.18 -14.77
C LEU A 175 14.28 -5.97 -15.66
N ARG A 176 14.46 -5.37 -16.84
CA ARG A 176 13.37 -5.18 -17.83
C ARG A 176 12.74 -6.48 -18.33
N ASN A 177 13.50 -7.57 -18.29
CA ASN A 177 13.10 -8.89 -18.77
C ASN A 177 12.64 -9.82 -17.64
N ILE A 178 12.78 -9.40 -16.38
CA ILE A 178 12.48 -10.23 -15.21
C ILE A 178 11.08 -9.86 -14.70
N GLN A 179 10.28 -10.89 -14.43
CA GLN A 179 8.98 -10.71 -13.78
C GLN A 179 9.19 -10.41 -12.29
N PRO A 180 8.60 -9.34 -11.75
CA PRO A 180 8.74 -9.00 -10.35
C PRO A 180 7.86 -9.91 -9.49
N LYS A 181 8.27 -10.13 -8.25
CA LYS A 181 7.42 -10.63 -7.18
C LYS A 181 7.03 -9.45 -6.28
N TYR A 182 5.77 -9.41 -5.87
CA TYR A 182 5.28 -8.33 -5.03
C TYR A 182 5.12 -8.77 -3.58
N VAL A 183 5.38 -7.84 -2.67
CA VAL A 183 4.86 -7.91 -1.30
C VAL A 183 3.62 -7.02 -1.26
N TYR A 184 2.54 -7.56 -0.72
CA TYR A 184 1.24 -6.92 -0.73
C TYR A 184 0.86 -6.37 0.64
N VAL A 185 0.09 -5.28 0.63
CA VAL A 185 -0.59 -4.72 1.81
C VAL A 185 -2.07 -4.48 1.46
N ASP A 186 -2.88 -4.13 2.46
CA ASP A 186 -4.28 -3.76 2.24
C ASP A 186 -4.39 -2.47 1.39
N GLY A 187 -5.36 -2.46 0.48
CA GLY A 187 -5.63 -1.36 -0.43
C GLY A 187 -6.67 -1.73 -1.47
N ASP A 188 -6.63 -1.05 -2.62
CA ASP A 188 -7.63 -1.19 -3.69
C ASP A 188 -7.11 -1.95 -4.92
N GLY A 189 -6.03 -2.70 -4.74
CA GLY A 189 -5.32 -3.40 -5.81
C GLY A 189 -4.50 -2.46 -6.69
N THR A 190 -4.33 -1.18 -6.34
CA THR A 190 -3.40 -0.24 -6.99
C THR A 190 -2.70 0.68 -5.98
N VAL A 191 -3.48 1.27 -5.08
CA VAL A 191 -3.05 2.22 -4.06
C VAL A 191 -3.18 1.59 -2.67
N PRO A 192 -2.10 1.52 -1.87
CA PRO A 192 -2.18 1.07 -0.49
C PRO A 192 -3.19 1.91 0.31
N ALA A 193 -3.99 1.28 1.17
CA ALA A 193 -4.99 1.97 1.99
C ALA A 193 -4.34 3.01 2.92
N GLU A 194 -3.15 2.70 3.46
CA GLU A 194 -2.34 3.65 4.23
C GLU A 194 -2.03 4.91 3.40
N SER A 195 -1.61 4.72 2.14
CA SER A 195 -1.36 5.84 1.24
C SER A 195 -2.62 6.65 1.01
N ALA A 196 -3.74 6.02 0.64
CA ALA A 196 -4.99 6.73 0.35
C ALA A 196 -5.51 7.59 1.53
N LYS A 197 -5.21 7.19 2.77
CA LYS A 197 -5.55 7.94 3.99
C LYS A 197 -4.57 9.08 4.31
N ALA A 198 -3.37 9.05 3.75
CA ALA A 198 -2.27 9.97 4.08
C ALA A 198 -2.38 11.33 3.36
N ASP A 199 -3.59 11.85 3.23
CA ASP A 199 -3.89 13.11 2.54
C ASP A 199 -3.39 14.36 3.30
N GLY A 200 -3.17 14.25 4.62
CA GLY A 200 -2.70 15.35 5.46
C GLY A 200 -3.73 16.46 5.70
N LEU A 201 -4.99 16.24 5.28
CA LEU A 201 -6.10 17.18 5.38
C LEU A 201 -6.98 16.83 6.59
N ASN A 202 -7.76 17.80 7.07
CA ASN A 202 -8.71 17.55 8.15
C ASN A 202 -10.04 17.08 7.55
N ALA A 203 -10.22 15.76 7.44
CA ALA A 203 -11.44 15.17 6.89
C ALA A 203 -12.59 15.21 7.89
N GLU A 204 -13.81 15.46 7.41
CA GLU A 204 -15.05 15.26 8.17
C GLU A 204 -15.37 13.76 8.31
N ALA A 205 -15.01 12.97 7.30
CA ALA A 205 -15.09 11.52 7.32
C ALA A 205 -14.10 10.91 6.32
N ARG A 206 -13.59 9.73 6.66
CA ARG A 206 -12.84 8.84 5.77
C ARG A 206 -13.55 7.49 5.76
N VAL A 207 -13.91 6.98 4.59
CA VAL A 207 -14.63 5.70 4.46
C VAL A 207 -13.85 4.78 3.54
N GLY A 208 -13.47 3.61 4.06
CA GLY A 208 -12.88 2.53 3.28
C GLY A 208 -13.98 1.70 2.63
N VAL A 209 -13.93 1.54 1.31
CA VAL A 209 -14.90 0.74 0.56
C VAL A 209 -14.17 -0.44 -0.07
N PRO A 210 -14.55 -1.68 0.26
CA PRO A 210 -13.97 -2.85 -0.37
C PRO A 210 -14.16 -2.81 -1.89
N GLY A 211 -13.08 -2.93 -2.66
CA GLY A 211 -13.19 -2.97 -4.12
C GLY A 211 -11.94 -2.51 -4.86
N GLU A 212 -11.93 -2.78 -6.16
CA GLU A 212 -10.85 -2.40 -7.06
C GLU A 212 -10.79 -0.88 -7.25
N HIS A 213 -9.58 -0.34 -7.42
CA HIS A 213 -9.31 1.09 -7.61
C HIS A 213 -10.28 1.78 -8.58
N ARG A 214 -10.52 1.14 -9.74
CA ARG A 214 -11.48 1.62 -10.76
C ARG A 214 -12.92 1.16 -10.49
N GLY A 215 -13.11 0.04 -9.82
CA GLY A 215 -14.43 -0.50 -9.50
C GLY A 215 -15.20 0.39 -8.51
N ILE A 216 -14.50 1.05 -7.58
CA ILE A 216 -15.11 1.86 -6.51
C ILE A 216 -15.96 3.01 -7.07
N VAL A 217 -15.59 3.62 -8.19
CA VAL A 217 -16.43 4.67 -8.82
C VAL A 217 -17.75 4.15 -9.38
N CYS A 218 -17.89 2.84 -9.58
CA CYS A 218 -19.13 2.19 -10.00
C CYS A 218 -19.89 1.54 -8.84
N GLU A 219 -19.34 1.57 -7.62
CA GLU A 219 -19.89 0.83 -6.50
C GLU A 219 -21.15 1.50 -5.94
N HIS A 220 -22.24 0.74 -5.83
CA HIS A 220 -23.53 1.25 -5.38
C HIS A 220 -23.45 1.88 -3.99
N HIS A 221 -22.66 1.27 -3.11
CA HIS A 221 -22.44 1.78 -1.76
C HIS A 221 -21.80 3.19 -1.75
N VAL A 222 -20.84 3.46 -2.65
CA VAL A 222 -20.24 4.80 -2.81
C VAL A 222 -21.29 5.85 -3.16
N PHE A 223 -22.22 5.53 -4.07
CA PHE A 223 -23.31 6.47 -4.40
C PHE A 223 -24.22 6.76 -3.21
N ARG A 224 -24.42 5.80 -2.29
CA ARG A 224 -25.19 6.01 -1.06
C ARG A 224 -24.46 6.95 -0.09
N ILE A 225 -23.16 6.74 0.11
CA ILE A 225 -22.30 7.64 0.90
C ILE A 225 -22.37 9.07 0.33
N LEU A 226 -22.20 9.21 -0.99
CA LEU A 226 -22.22 10.51 -1.66
C LEU A 226 -23.58 11.22 -1.51
N LYS A 227 -24.70 10.52 -1.70
CA LYS A 227 -26.04 11.07 -1.47
C LYS A 227 -26.20 11.57 -0.04
N HIS A 228 -25.72 10.80 0.93
CA HIS A 228 -25.76 11.18 2.34
C HIS A 228 -24.94 12.44 2.63
N TRP A 229 -23.66 12.49 2.21
CA TRP A 229 -22.80 13.66 2.42
C TRP A 229 -23.29 14.91 1.70
N LEU A 230 -23.84 14.76 0.49
CA LEU A 230 -24.40 15.86 -0.29
C LEU A 230 -25.80 16.28 0.19
N LYS A 231 -26.44 15.51 1.06
CA LYS A 231 -27.83 15.70 1.52
C LYS A 231 -28.82 15.80 0.35
N VAL A 232 -28.65 14.93 -0.65
CA VAL A 232 -29.47 14.93 -1.87
C VAL A 232 -30.58 13.90 -1.75
N GLY A 233 -31.82 14.36 -1.90
CA GLY A 233 -33.02 13.53 -1.85
C GLY A 233 -33.43 13.15 -0.42
N ASP A 234 -34.37 12.21 -0.33
CA ASP A 234 -34.78 11.63 0.94
C ASP A 234 -33.68 10.71 1.51
N PRO A 235 -33.61 10.54 2.84
CA PRO A 235 -32.68 9.60 3.47
C PRO A 235 -32.81 8.21 2.83
N ASP A 236 -31.68 7.65 2.38
CA ASP A 236 -31.67 6.31 1.79
C ASP A 236 -31.91 5.28 2.90
N PRO A 237 -33.03 4.52 2.86
CA PRO A 237 -33.36 3.57 3.92
C PRO A 237 -32.40 2.38 3.98
N PHE A 238 -31.58 2.18 2.93
CA PHE A 238 -30.57 1.14 2.85
C PHE A 238 -29.15 1.65 3.12
N TYR A 239 -29.03 2.86 3.66
CA TYR A 239 -27.75 3.46 4.02
C TYR A 239 -27.74 3.87 5.50
N ASN A 240 -26.87 3.24 6.28
CA ASN A 240 -26.62 3.63 7.65
C ASN A 240 -25.16 4.11 7.77
N PRO A 241 -24.90 5.42 7.94
CA PRO A 241 -23.54 5.94 8.01
C PRO A 241 -22.77 5.39 9.22
N ILE A 242 -23.46 4.91 10.28
CA ILE A 242 -22.84 4.28 11.46
C ILE A 242 -22.03 3.05 11.06
N ASN A 243 -22.46 2.29 10.05
CA ASN A 243 -21.78 1.09 9.61
C ASN A 243 -20.45 1.38 8.92
N ASP A 244 -20.28 2.61 8.40
CA ASP A 244 -19.11 3.02 7.63
C ASP A 244 -18.12 3.84 8.46
N TYR A 245 -18.53 4.29 9.66
CA TYR A 245 -17.70 5.14 10.50
C TYR A 245 -16.56 4.34 11.14
N VAL A 246 -15.43 4.35 10.44
CA VAL A 246 -14.10 4.16 11.03
C VAL A 246 -13.41 5.52 11.01
N ILE A 247 -13.68 6.37 12.01
CA ILE A 247 -12.89 7.59 12.23
C ILE A 247 -11.62 7.19 12.97
N LEU A 248 -10.65 6.62 12.25
CA LEU A 248 -9.30 6.47 12.77
C LEU A 248 -8.52 7.74 12.43
N PRO A 249 -8.04 8.51 13.43
CA PRO A 249 -7.11 9.60 13.17
C PRO A 249 -5.86 9.03 12.49
N THR A 250 -5.39 9.68 11.42
CA THR A 250 -4.16 9.31 10.73
C THR A 250 -2.97 9.41 11.66
N ALA A 251 -1.87 8.69 11.40
CA ALA A 251 -0.65 8.77 12.22
C ALA A 251 -0.16 10.23 12.39
N TYR A 252 -0.25 11.03 11.32
CA TYR A 252 0.04 12.47 11.36
C TYR A 252 -0.91 13.28 12.26
N GLU A 253 -2.22 13.01 12.21
CA GLU A 253 -3.19 13.64 13.11
C GLU A 253 -2.95 13.21 14.56
N MET A 254 -2.62 11.94 14.79
CA MET A 254 -2.26 11.40 16.11
C MET A 254 -1.02 12.08 16.70
N GLU A 255 0.04 12.28 15.91
CA GLU A 255 1.22 13.03 16.32
C GLU A 255 0.86 14.47 16.69
N ARG A 256 0.04 15.13 15.86
CA ARG A 256 -0.41 16.50 16.10
C ARG A 256 -1.34 16.63 17.31
N TYR A 257 -2.13 15.60 17.63
CA TYR A 257 -2.95 15.55 18.84
C TYR A 257 -2.09 15.31 20.09
N LYS A 258 -1.05 14.48 20.00
CA LYS A 258 -0.04 14.31 21.06
C LYS A 258 0.71 15.61 21.35
N GLU A 259 1.13 16.36 20.33
CA GLU A 259 1.75 17.68 20.48
C GLU A 259 0.84 18.70 21.18
N LYS A 260 -0.48 18.54 21.04
CA LYS A 260 -1.51 19.38 21.68
C LYS A 260 -1.98 18.85 23.04
N GLY A 261 -1.38 17.76 23.54
CA GLY A 261 -1.72 17.18 24.83
C GLY A 261 -3.04 16.39 24.88
N LEU A 262 -3.61 15.99 23.74
CA LEU A 262 -4.76 15.08 23.69
C LEU A 262 -4.28 13.62 23.72
N GLN A 263 -4.79 12.82 24.66
CA GLN A 263 -4.65 11.36 24.64
C GLN A 263 -5.72 10.75 23.72
N VAL A 264 -5.29 9.88 22.78
CA VAL A 264 -6.14 9.06 21.92
C VAL A 264 -5.85 7.60 22.27
N THR A 265 -6.86 6.85 22.72
CA THR A 265 -6.77 5.43 23.01
C THR A 265 -7.29 4.61 21.83
N SER A 266 -6.40 3.84 21.18
CA SER A 266 -6.81 2.69 20.36
C SER A 266 -6.90 1.45 21.26
N LEU A 267 -7.85 0.56 20.98
CA LEU A 267 -7.96 -0.71 21.70
C LEU A 267 -7.09 -1.74 20.97
N LYS A 268 -5.84 -1.82 21.42
CA LYS A 268 -4.93 -2.95 21.21
C LYS A 268 -4.81 -3.63 22.57
N GLU A 269 -5.36 -4.83 22.73
CA GLU A 269 -5.19 -5.59 23.98
C GLU A 269 -4.00 -6.55 23.83
N GLU A 270 -2.90 -6.18 24.48
CA GLU A 270 -1.68 -6.96 24.61
C GLU A 270 -1.69 -7.67 25.97
N TRP A 271 -1.52 -8.99 25.99
CA TRP A 271 -1.42 -9.78 27.21
C TRP A 271 0.01 -10.32 27.38
N GLU A 272 0.57 -10.18 28.57
CA GLU A 272 1.80 -10.88 28.98
C GLU A 272 1.42 -12.10 29.84
N ILE A 273 1.71 -13.30 29.36
CA ILE A 273 1.54 -14.53 30.15
C ILE A 273 2.90 -14.87 30.76
N ILE A 274 2.98 -14.82 32.09
CA ILE A 274 4.16 -15.23 32.86
C ILE A 274 3.98 -16.69 33.23
N SER A 275 4.75 -17.58 32.59
CA SER A 275 4.75 -19.01 32.93
C SER A 275 5.63 -19.27 34.16
N GLU A 276 5.10 -19.95 35.17
CA GLU A 276 5.93 -20.47 36.27
C GLU A 276 6.86 -21.57 35.72
N GLU A 277 8.13 -21.46 36.10
CA GLU A 277 9.27 -22.22 35.56
C GLU A 277 8.98 -23.71 35.34
N GLN A 278 9.12 -24.16 34.10
CA GLN A 278 9.50 -25.53 33.80
C GLN A 278 10.66 -25.52 32.80
N ASP A 279 11.81 -25.85 33.37
CA ASP A 279 13.11 -26.11 32.77
C ASP A 279 13.00 -27.32 31.84
N ASP A 280 13.02 -27.09 30.53
CA ASP A 280 13.55 -28.05 29.56
C ASP A 280 13.99 -27.28 28.30
N GLY A 281 15.30 -27.29 28.08
CA GLY A 281 15.98 -26.45 27.11
C GLY A 281 15.62 -26.73 25.66
N ASP A 282 15.05 -25.73 25.00
CA ASP A 282 15.17 -25.55 23.56
C ASP A 282 15.14 -24.04 23.24
N ASN A 283 16.12 -23.55 22.49
CA ASN A 283 16.29 -22.11 22.19
C ASN A 283 15.10 -21.58 21.36
N MET A 284 14.10 -21.01 22.03
CA MET A 284 12.87 -20.47 21.43
C MET A 284 13.02 -19.06 20.79
N ALA A 285 14.15 -18.38 20.98
CA ALA A 285 14.32 -16.97 20.58
C ALA A 285 14.38 -16.71 19.05
N ASP A 286 14.57 -17.75 18.22
CA ASP A 286 14.75 -17.65 16.76
C ASP A 286 13.54 -18.11 15.92
N ARG A 287 12.37 -18.34 16.53
CA ARG A 287 11.16 -18.75 15.78
C ARG A 287 10.41 -17.55 15.21
N LYS A 288 9.82 -17.71 14.02
CA LYS A 288 8.87 -16.72 13.46
C LYS A 288 7.56 -16.72 14.28
N PRO A 289 6.85 -15.59 14.40
CA PRO A 289 5.59 -15.52 15.13
C PRO A 289 4.60 -16.56 14.61
N LEU A 290 3.98 -17.32 15.51
CA LEU A 290 2.96 -18.29 15.14
C LEU A 290 1.63 -17.55 15.04
N VAL A 291 1.09 -17.49 13.82
CA VAL A 291 -0.22 -16.89 13.55
C VAL A 291 -1.22 -18.02 13.36
N SER A 292 -2.26 -18.05 14.20
CA SER A 292 -3.36 -18.99 14.08
C SER A 292 -4.67 -18.22 13.94
N SER A 293 -5.48 -18.62 12.97
CA SER A 293 -6.80 -18.05 12.75
C SER A 293 -7.87 -19.09 13.08
N ILE A 294 -8.88 -18.67 13.84
CA ILE A 294 -10.10 -19.44 14.08
C ILE A 294 -11.24 -18.70 13.42
N SER A 295 -11.97 -19.43 12.58
CA SER A 295 -13.19 -18.95 11.94
C SER A 295 -14.34 -19.84 12.40
N VAL A 296 -15.36 -19.25 13.01
CA VAL A 296 -16.57 -19.95 13.42
C VAL A 296 -17.73 -19.37 12.64
N SER A 297 -18.38 -20.24 11.86
CA SER A 297 -19.61 -19.92 11.15
C SER A 297 -20.76 -20.69 11.79
N GLN A 298 -21.87 -20.00 12.05
CA GLN A 298 -23.11 -20.63 12.47
C GLN A 298 -24.10 -20.58 11.30
N SER A 299 -24.41 -21.74 10.73
CA SER A 299 -25.46 -21.87 9.73
C SER A 299 -26.82 -21.92 10.45
N GLY A 300 -27.63 -20.88 10.25
CA GLY A 300 -29.02 -20.84 10.74
C GLY A 300 -29.92 -21.78 9.93
N ASP A 301 -30.85 -22.47 10.60
CA ASP A 301 -31.99 -23.11 9.93
C ASP A 301 -32.88 -22.03 9.28
N ASP A 302 -33.63 -22.43 8.24
CA ASP A 302 -34.32 -21.69 7.15
C ASP A 302 -35.00 -20.31 7.42
N GLN A 303 -34.89 -19.71 8.60
CA GLN A 303 -35.31 -18.34 8.91
C GLN A 303 -34.37 -17.53 9.84
N SER A 304 -33.14 -17.96 10.15
CA SER A 304 -32.18 -17.10 10.89
C SER A 304 -30.94 -16.71 10.08
N SER A 305 -30.46 -15.49 10.34
CA SER A 305 -29.34 -14.85 9.64
C SER A 305 -27.99 -15.49 9.96
N ARG A 306 -27.10 -15.47 8.96
CA ARG A 306 -25.73 -16.01 9.03
C ARG A 306 -24.85 -15.06 9.86
N ALA A 307 -24.21 -15.59 10.89
CA ALA A 307 -23.22 -14.88 11.69
C ALA A 307 -21.85 -15.56 11.52
N GLU A 308 -20.81 -14.74 11.31
CA GLU A 308 -19.43 -15.21 11.18
C GLU A 308 -18.52 -14.39 12.09
N ALA A 309 -17.67 -15.11 12.82
CA ALA A 309 -16.65 -14.53 13.67
C ALA A 309 -15.28 -15.05 13.25
N HIS A 310 -14.34 -14.13 13.09
CA HIS A 310 -12.94 -14.42 12.81
C HIS A 310 -12.08 -13.89 13.95
N ALA A 311 -11.21 -14.73 14.47
CA ALA A 311 -10.20 -14.32 15.44
C ALA A 311 -8.82 -14.76 14.94
N THR A 312 -7.85 -13.85 15.02
CA THR A 312 -6.45 -14.11 14.73
C THR A 312 -5.67 -13.94 16.02
N VAL A 313 -4.97 -15.00 16.42
CA VAL A 313 -4.07 -15.01 17.57
C VAL A 313 -2.65 -15.02 17.05
N ILE A 314 -1.84 -14.05 17.46
CA ILE A 314 -0.42 -13.95 17.14
C ILE A 314 0.35 -14.23 18.42
N VAL A 315 1.11 -15.33 18.42
CA VAL A 315 1.95 -15.73 19.54
C VAL A 315 3.40 -15.42 19.17
N HIS A 316 3.99 -14.46 19.87
CA HIS A 316 5.37 -14.05 19.63
C HIS A 316 6.35 -15.01 20.30
N PRO A 317 7.62 -15.11 19.85
CA PRO A 317 8.61 -15.95 20.51
C PRO A 317 8.83 -15.54 21.97
N GLN A 318 8.98 -16.52 22.87
CA GLN A 318 9.18 -16.25 24.30
C GLN A 318 10.51 -15.52 24.51
N ASN A 319 10.47 -14.39 25.22
CA ASN A 319 11.67 -13.63 25.57
C ASN A 319 11.70 -13.38 27.08
N GLU A 320 12.83 -13.70 27.71
CA GLU A 320 13.03 -13.55 29.17
C GLU A 320 11.93 -14.18 30.05
N GLY A 321 11.44 -15.37 29.67
CA GLY A 321 10.40 -16.11 30.42
C GLY A 321 8.98 -15.55 30.25
N LYS A 322 8.80 -14.48 29.47
CA LYS A 322 7.49 -13.88 29.17
C LYS A 322 7.00 -14.26 27.79
N GLN A 323 5.75 -14.70 27.73
CA GLN A 323 5.07 -15.06 26.50
C GLN A 323 4.11 -13.92 26.10
N HIS A 324 4.40 -13.25 24.98
CA HIS A 324 3.56 -12.17 24.45
C HIS A 324 2.55 -12.71 23.43
N VAL A 325 1.27 -12.40 23.64
CA VAL A 325 0.17 -12.86 22.81
C VAL A 325 -0.71 -11.67 22.42
N GLU A 326 -0.91 -11.50 21.11
CA GLU A 326 -1.81 -10.50 20.53
C GLU A 326 -3.07 -11.20 19.99
N LEU A 327 -4.25 -10.66 20.31
CA LEU A 327 -5.54 -11.16 19.84
C LEU A 327 -6.26 -10.09 19.02
N ASN A 328 -6.55 -10.41 17.76
CA ASN A 328 -7.32 -9.59 16.86
C ASN A 328 -8.63 -10.31 16.52
N ALA A 329 -9.77 -9.81 17.01
CA ALA A 329 -11.09 -10.42 16.79
C ALA A 329 -12.02 -9.49 15.99
N MET A 330 -12.71 -10.06 15.01
CA MET A 330 -13.72 -9.38 14.19
C MET A 330 -14.99 -10.24 14.14
N SER A 331 -16.14 -9.65 14.44
CA SER A 331 -17.44 -10.31 14.32
C SER A 331 -18.34 -9.59 13.33
N VAL A 332 -18.98 -10.34 12.44
CA VAL A 332 -19.98 -9.85 11.49
C VAL A 332 -21.30 -10.55 11.80
N SER A 333 -22.32 -9.76 12.15
CA SER A 333 -23.70 -10.22 12.29
C SER A 333 -24.60 -9.43 11.36
N VAL A 334 -25.55 -10.12 10.73
CA VAL A 334 -26.58 -9.50 9.92
C VAL A 334 -27.88 -9.66 10.69
N ASP A 335 -28.32 -8.62 11.41
CA ASP A 335 -29.69 -8.58 11.93
C ASP A 335 -30.61 -8.05 10.82
N ALA A 336 -31.68 -8.80 10.54
CA ALA A 336 -32.74 -8.39 9.61
C ALA A 336 -33.75 -7.46 10.28
#